data_AF-A0A6P7DDW5-F1
#
_entry.id   AF-A0A6P7DDW5-F1
#
_cell.length_a   1.000
_cell.length_b   1.000
_cell.length_c   1.000
_cell.angle_alpha   90.00
_cell.angle_beta   90.00
_cell.angle_gamma   90.00
#
_symmetry.space_group_name_H-M   'P 1'
#
loop_
_entity.id
_entity.type
_entity.pdbx_description
1 polymer ?
#
loop_
_entity_poly.entity_id
_entity_poly.type
_entity_poly.pdbx_seq_one_letter_code
_entity_poly.pdbx_strand_id
1 'polypeptide(L)'
;MASWRRGPALRLWAAVFLLDLAFCKGQVEDLDDSFKENRKDDIWLVDFYAPWCGHCKKLEPIWNEVGLEMKSIGSPVKVGKMDATSYSSIASEFGVRGYPTIKLLKGDLAYNYRGPRTKDDIIEFAHRVSGALIRPLPSQQMFEHMQKRHRVFFVYIGGESPLKEKYIDAASELIVYTYFFSASEEVVPAYVTLKEMPAVLVFKDETYFVYDEYEDGDLSSWINRERFQNYLTMDGFLLYELGDTGKLVAIAVIDEKNTSVEHTRLKSIIQEVARDYRDQFHRDFQFGHMDGNDYINTLLMDELKVPTVVVLNTSNQQYFLLDRQIKNAEDMVQFINNILDGTVYAQGGDSILQRLKRIVFDAKSTVVSIFRSSPLMGCFLFGLPLGVISIMCYGICTADADGGYIEERYEVSKSEPDDSPESEESQEPPQPRGGASPLPAPQEPKDVLEKKKD
;
A
#
# COMPACT_ATOMS: atom_id res chain seq x y z
N MET A 1 -53.64 64.54 2.32
CA MET A 1 -52.58 64.28 1.31
C MET A 1 -51.30 63.93 2.05
N ALA A 2 -50.80 62.70 1.93
CA ALA A 2 -49.39 62.34 2.17
C ALA A 2 -49.21 60.88 1.69
N SER A 3 -48.26 60.64 0.80
CA SER A 3 -48.11 59.37 0.07
C SER A 3 -47.10 58.43 0.70
N TRP A 4 -47.46 57.15 0.80
CA TRP A 4 -46.50 56.05 0.99
C TRP A 4 -45.63 55.84 -0.26
N ARG A 5 -44.30 55.79 -0.12
CA ARG A 5 -43.40 54.99 -0.99
C ARG A 5 -41.96 54.86 -0.46
N ARG A 6 -41.59 53.61 -0.12
CA ARG A 6 -40.30 52.90 -0.35
C ARG A 6 -38.99 53.66 -0.08
N GLY A 7 -38.24 53.22 0.94
CA GLY A 7 -36.91 53.73 1.28
C GLY A 7 -35.72 52.97 0.64
N PRO A 8 -34.47 53.29 1.03
CA PRO A 8 -33.25 52.70 0.48
C PRO A 8 -32.54 51.77 1.49
N ALA A 9 -33.04 50.56 1.70
CA ALA A 9 -32.41 49.53 2.55
C ALA A 9 -31.68 48.43 1.75
N LEU A 10 -31.23 48.75 0.51
CA LEU A 10 -30.77 47.75 -0.46
C LEU A 10 -29.41 48.11 -1.11
N ARG A 11 -28.43 48.56 -0.32
CA ARG A 11 -27.05 48.79 -0.80
C ARG A 11 -25.90 48.33 0.13
N LEU A 12 -26.17 47.75 1.30
CA LEU A 12 -25.12 47.23 2.19
C LEU A 12 -24.99 45.69 2.27
N TRP A 13 -25.99 44.94 1.79
CA TRP A 13 -25.93 43.46 1.84
C TRP A 13 -25.13 42.83 0.68
N ALA A 14 -24.89 43.56 -0.40
CA ALA A 14 -24.12 43.07 -1.55
C ALA A 14 -22.59 43.11 -1.34
N ALA A 15 -22.10 43.86 -0.35
CA ALA A 15 -20.66 44.00 -0.08
C ALA A 15 -20.12 42.96 0.92
N VAL A 16 -20.99 42.35 1.74
CA VAL A 16 -20.59 41.32 2.71
C VAL A 16 -20.63 39.93 2.07
N PHE A 17 -21.61 39.65 1.21
CA PHE A 17 -21.73 38.36 0.52
C PHE A 17 -20.76 38.13 -0.66
N LEU A 18 -19.89 39.09 -0.96
CA LEU A 18 -18.84 38.95 -1.98
C LEU A 18 -17.42 38.78 -1.39
N LEU A 19 -17.26 38.77 -0.05
CA LEU A 19 -15.98 38.44 0.58
C LEU A 19 -15.83 36.96 0.99
N ASP A 20 -16.93 36.24 1.24
CA ASP A 20 -16.88 34.82 1.67
C ASP A 20 -16.73 33.80 0.53
N LEU A 21 -16.67 34.25 -0.73
CA LEU A 21 -16.32 33.42 -1.89
C LEU A 21 -14.84 33.55 -2.32
N ALA A 22 -14.03 34.27 -1.55
CA ALA A 22 -12.57 34.28 -1.68
C ALA A 22 -11.89 33.11 -0.91
N PHE A 23 -12.63 32.05 -0.60
CA PHE A 23 -12.11 30.91 0.16
C PHE A 23 -11.12 30.07 -0.67
N CYS A 24 -9.85 30.10 -0.26
CA CYS A 24 -8.83 29.06 -0.50
C CYS A 24 -8.47 28.69 -1.96
N LYS A 25 -8.29 29.67 -2.86
CA LYS A 25 -7.81 29.44 -4.25
C LYS A 25 -6.31 29.73 -4.50
N GLY A 26 -5.46 29.75 -3.46
CA GLY A 26 -4.05 30.16 -3.58
C GLY A 26 -3.17 29.71 -2.41
N GLN A 27 -3.17 28.40 -2.14
CA GLN A 27 -2.46 27.80 -1.00
C GLN A 27 -1.95 26.39 -1.29
N VAL A 28 -2.73 25.59 -2.02
CA VAL A 28 -2.20 24.51 -2.86
C VAL A 28 -2.00 25.10 -4.25
N GLU A 29 -0.82 24.91 -4.83
CA GLU A 29 -0.51 25.36 -6.20
C GLU A 29 -0.87 24.25 -7.20
N ASP A 30 -1.64 24.57 -8.24
CA ASP A 30 -1.86 23.68 -9.38
C ASP A 30 -0.60 23.67 -10.25
N LEU A 31 0.09 22.53 -10.30
CA LEU A 31 1.37 22.37 -10.99
C LEU A 31 1.19 21.95 -12.45
N ASP A 32 2.02 22.51 -13.32
CA ASP A 32 2.06 22.25 -14.76
C ASP A 32 3.45 21.77 -15.24
N ASP A 33 3.66 21.70 -16.55
CA ASP A 33 4.93 21.26 -17.14
C ASP A 33 6.16 22.09 -16.69
N SER A 34 5.97 23.38 -16.34
CA SER A 34 7.05 24.25 -15.88
C SER A 34 7.60 23.86 -14.50
N PHE A 35 6.83 23.07 -13.73
CA PHE A 35 7.22 22.58 -12.42
C PHE A 35 8.57 21.84 -12.45
N LYS A 36 8.81 21.05 -13.50
CA LYS A 36 10.03 20.24 -13.62
C LYS A 36 11.30 21.10 -13.56
N GLU A 37 11.31 22.24 -14.23
CA GLU A 37 12.47 23.11 -14.36
C GLU A 37 12.63 24.02 -13.12
N ASN A 38 11.53 24.51 -12.58
CA ASN A 38 11.52 25.53 -11.52
C ASN A 38 11.56 25.00 -10.08
N ARG A 39 11.36 23.69 -9.86
CA ARG A 39 11.21 23.14 -8.49
C ARG A 39 12.48 23.11 -7.62
N LYS A 40 13.68 23.11 -8.22
CA LYS A 40 14.89 22.58 -7.54
C LYS A 40 15.35 23.38 -6.32
N ASP A 41 15.07 24.68 -6.29
CA ASP A 41 15.48 25.59 -5.21
C ASP A 41 14.53 25.55 -4.00
N ASP A 42 13.37 24.91 -4.15
CA ASP A 42 12.31 24.80 -3.15
C ASP A 42 12.12 23.35 -2.65
N ILE A 43 11.45 23.20 -1.51
CA ILE A 43 10.94 21.90 -1.05
C ILE A 43 9.45 21.84 -1.35
N TRP A 44 9.03 20.80 -2.07
CA TRP A 44 7.65 20.65 -2.54
C TRP A 44 6.99 19.40 -1.98
N LEU A 45 5.82 19.56 -1.37
CA LEU A 45 4.90 18.49 -1.03
C LEU A 45 3.81 18.41 -2.11
N VAL A 46 3.74 17.31 -2.86
CA VAL A 46 2.94 17.20 -4.08
C VAL A 46 1.98 16.00 -4.03
N ASP A 47 0.69 16.24 -4.31
CA ASP A 47 -0.29 15.19 -4.61
C ASP A 47 -0.37 14.97 -6.13
N PHE A 48 0.02 13.78 -6.57
CA PHE A 48 -0.12 13.30 -7.93
C PHE A 48 -1.47 12.59 -8.05
N TYR A 49 -2.46 13.28 -8.62
CA TYR A 49 -3.86 12.86 -8.63
C TYR A 49 -4.36 12.54 -10.04
N ALA A 50 -5.57 11.98 -10.11
CA ALA A 50 -6.34 11.82 -11.34
C ALA A 50 -7.78 12.30 -11.12
N PRO A 51 -8.36 13.12 -12.03
CA PRO A 51 -9.64 13.80 -11.80
C PRO A 51 -10.86 12.87 -11.68
N TRP A 52 -10.75 11.63 -12.17
CA TRP A 52 -11.77 10.59 -12.06
C TRP A 52 -11.61 9.70 -10.82
N CYS A 53 -10.47 9.72 -10.13
CA CYS A 53 -10.19 8.80 -9.02
C CYS A 53 -10.99 9.16 -7.75
N GLY A 54 -11.77 8.21 -7.25
CA GLY A 54 -12.56 8.37 -6.02
C GLY A 54 -11.71 8.58 -4.75
N HIS A 55 -10.50 8.02 -4.69
CA HIS A 55 -9.58 8.25 -3.57
C HIS A 55 -8.96 9.66 -3.62
N CYS A 56 -8.64 10.19 -4.81
CA CYS A 56 -8.19 11.57 -4.97
C CYS A 56 -9.27 12.57 -4.51
N LYS A 57 -10.53 12.36 -4.91
CA LYS A 57 -11.65 13.23 -4.50
C LYS A 57 -11.91 13.22 -2.98
N LYS A 58 -11.56 12.14 -2.28
CA LYS A 58 -11.60 12.07 -0.81
C LYS A 58 -10.40 12.77 -0.16
N LEU A 59 -9.24 12.78 -0.80
CA LEU A 59 -8.02 13.44 -0.33
C LEU A 59 -8.07 14.96 -0.55
N GLU A 60 -8.64 15.45 -1.65
CA GLU A 60 -8.65 16.87 -2.02
C GLU A 60 -9.04 17.86 -0.89
N PRO A 61 -10.12 17.67 -0.10
CA PRO A 61 -10.41 18.56 1.03
C PRO A 61 -9.29 18.56 2.09
N ILE A 62 -8.77 17.37 2.44
CA ILE A 62 -7.67 17.21 3.40
C ILE A 62 -6.39 17.86 2.86
N TRP A 63 -6.13 17.76 1.55
CA TRP A 63 -4.97 18.36 0.89
C TRP A 63 -5.01 19.90 0.94
N ASN A 64 -6.20 20.49 0.77
CA ASN A 64 -6.40 21.93 0.94
C ASN A 64 -6.16 22.36 2.41
N GLU A 65 -6.57 21.54 3.40
CA GLU A 65 -6.26 21.78 4.82
C GLU A 65 -4.76 21.66 5.14
N VAL A 66 -4.03 20.76 4.47
CA VAL A 66 -2.57 20.68 4.56
C VAL A 66 -1.93 21.96 4.00
N GLY A 67 -2.38 22.45 2.84
CA GLY A 67 -1.90 23.71 2.26
C GLY A 67 -2.19 24.94 3.15
N LEU A 68 -3.38 24.99 3.78
CA LEU A 68 -3.77 25.98 4.78
C LEU A 68 -2.79 26.00 5.96
N GLU A 69 -2.61 24.86 6.63
CA GLU A 69 -1.84 24.75 7.86
C GLU A 69 -0.34 25.02 7.61
N MET A 70 0.24 24.41 6.56
CA MET A 70 1.65 24.58 6.22
C MET A 70 2.02 26.03 5.92
N LYS A 71 1.11 26.79 5.31
CA LYS A 71 1.27 28.23 5.08
C LYS A 71 1.08 29.04 6.37
N SER A 72 0.10 28.66 7.19
CA SER A 72 -0.22 29.31 8.47
C SER A 72 0.95 29.26 9.46
N ILE A 73 1.61 28.11 9.57
CA ILE A 73 2.78 27.90 10.44
C ILE A 73 4.10 28.44 9.86
N GLY A 74 4.07 29.08 8.68
CA GLY A 74 5.27 29.61 8.02
C GLY A 74 6.26 28.53 7.54
N SER A 75 5.76 27.35 7.16
CA SER A 75 6.61 26.25 6.67
C SER A 75 7.32 26.65 5.36
N PRO A 76 8.62 26.32 5.18
CA PRO A 76 9.33 26.54 3.92
C PRO A 76 8.93 25.54 2.82
N VAL A 77 8.10 24.55 3.14
CA VAL A 77 7.63 23.53 2.18
C VAL A 77 6.40 24.05 1.45
N LYS A 78 6.50 24.22 0.14
CA LYS A 78 5.38 24.56 -0.74
C LYS A 78 4.49 23.35 -0.94
N VAL A 79 3.17 23.56 -1.01
CA VAL A 79 2.19 22.48 -1.23
C VAL A 79 1.60 22.64 -2.63
N GLY A 80 1.67 21.59 -3.42
CA GLY A 80 1.15 21.57 -4.79
C GLY A 80 0.31 20.33 -5.10
N LYS A 81 -0.41 20.36 -6.21
CA LYS A 81 -1.08 19.18 -6.77
C LYS A 81 -0.89 19.16 -8.29
N MET A 82 -0.80 17.96 -8.86
CA MET A 82 -0.59 17.78 -10.30
C MET A 82 -1.49 16.68 -10.84
N ASP A 83 -2.23 16.97 -11.91
CA ASP A 83 -2.95 15.95 -12.66
C ASP A 83 -1.96 15.06 -13.41
N ALA A 84 -1.65 13.92 -12.82
CA ALA A 84 -0.71 12.94 -13.36
C ALA A 84 -1.25 12.22 -14.60
N THR A 85 -2.53 12.42 -14.97
CA THR A 85 -3.08 11.93 -16.24
C THR A 85 -2.80 12.89 -17.39
N SER A 86 -2.79 14.20 -17.13
CA SER A 86 -2.35 15.23 -18.07
C SER A 86 -0.82 15.29 -18.17
N TYR A 87 -0.12 15.24 -17.03
CA TYR A 87 1.35 15.38 -16.92
C TYR A 87 2.07 14.03 -16.70
N SER A 88 1.65 13.02 -17.47
CA SER A 88 2.11 11.62 -17.32
C SER A 88 3.62 11.42 -17.41
N SER A 89 4.32 12.20 -18.24
CA SER A 89 5.79 12.19 -18.35
C SER A 89 6.48 12.51 -17.02
N ILE A 90 6.01 13.56 -16.34
CA ILE A 90 6.55 14.02 -15.06
C ILE A 90 6.16 13.05 -13.94
N ALA A 91 4.92 12.55 -13.95
CA ALA A 91 4.48 11.51 -13.02
C ALA A 91 5.33 10.24 -13.12
N SER A 92 5.67 9.80 -14.34
CA SER A 92 6.53 8.64 -14.61
C SER A 92 7.97 8.87 -14.14
N GLU A 93 8.54 10.07 -14.36
CA GLU A 93 9.88 10.44 -13.87
C GLU A 93 9.99 10.34 -12.34
N PHE A 94 8.96 10.74 -11.61
CA PHE A 94 8.89 10.54 -10.16
C PHE A 94 8.43 9.13 -9.75
N GLY A 95 8.19 8.20 -10.69
CA GLY A 95 7.81 6.82 -10.41
C GLY A 95 6.40 6.64 -9.83
N VAL A 96 5.46 7.52 -10.19
CA VAL A 96 4.04 7.42 -9.81
C VAL A 96 3.39 6.27 -10.59
N ARG A 97 2.87 5.28 -9.86
CA ARG A 97 2.24 4.07 -10.44
C ARG A 97 0.74 3.93 -10.13
N GLY A 98 0.16 4.88 -9.40
CA GLY A 98 -1.24 4.88 -8.99
C GLY A 98 -1.62 6.17 -8.27
N TYR A 99 -2.92 6.37 -8.02
CA TYR A 99 -3.45 7.66 -7.57
C TYR A 99 -4.37 7.53 -6.35
N PRO A 100 -4.30 8.44 -5.36
CA PRO A 100 -3.33 9.52 -5.22
C PRO A 100 -1.97 9.01 -4.73
N THR A 101 -0.89 9.56 -5.27
CA THR A 101 0.48 9.38 -4.76
C THR A 101 0.99 10.70 -4.19
N ILE A 102 1.29 10.73 -2.90
CA ILE A 102 1.87 11.90 -2.22
C ILE A 102 3.38 11.75 -2.17
N LYS A 103 4.12 12.81 -2.52
CA LYS A 103 5.58 12.86 -2.46
C LYS A 103 6.08 14.16 -1.86
N LEU A 104 7.21 14.11 -1.16
CA LEU A 104 8.03 15.29 -0.86
C LEU A 104 9.25 15.29 -1.77
N LEU A 105 9.46 16.39 -2.50
CA LEU A 105 10.54 16.60 -3.44
C LEU A 105 11.50 17.66 -2.87
N LYS A 106 12.80 17.36 -2.86
CA LYS A 106 13.84 18.22 -2.27
C LYS A 106 15.09 18.15 -3.15
N GLY A 107 15.28 19.16 -3.99
CA GLY A 107 16.27 19.12 -5.07
C GLY A 107 16.00 17.94 -6.03
N ASP A 108 16.93 16.99 -6.09
CA ASP A 108 16.81 15.77 -6.89
C ASP A 108 16.25 14.56 -6.11
N LEU A 109 16.02 14.69 -4.79
CA LEU A 109 15.47 13.61 -3.96
C LEU A 109 13.94 13.63 -3.96
N ALA A 110 13.32 12.46 -4.01
CA ALA A 110 11.87 12.27 -4.07
C ALA A 110 11.39 11.19 -3.10
N TYR A 111 10.78 11.62 -1.99
CA TYR A 111 10.36 10.76 -0.90
C TYR A 111 8.89 10.39 -1.03
N ASN A 112 8.57 9.09 -1.01
CA ASN A 112 7.19 8.61 -1.03
C ASN A 112 6.56 8.76 0.36
N TYR A 113 5.40 9.39 0.43
CA TYR A 113 4.53 9.23 1.59
C TYR A 113 3.71 7.95 1.44
N ARG A 114 3.71 7.11 2.47
CA ARG A 114 2.91 5.88 2.51
C ARG A 114 1.78 5.93 3.55
N GLY A 115 1.87 6.82 4.54
CA GLY A 115 1.06 6.83 5.75
C GLY A 115 -0.44 7.13 5.62
N PRO A 116 -1.16 7.19 6.76
CA PRO A 116 -2.58 7.52 6.81
C PRO A 116 -2.86 8.88 6.16
N ARG A 117 -3.85 8.96 5.28
CA ARG A 117 -4.17 10.20 4.54
C ARG A 117 -4.95 11.23 5.39
N THR A 118 -4.48 11.51 6.61
CA THR A 118 -4.99 12.59 7.47
C THR A 118 -4.16 13.86 7.29
N LYS A 119 -4.71 15.01 7.71
CA LYS A 119 -4.01 16.30 7.66
C LYS A 119 -2.71 16.25 8.48
N ASP A 120 -2.80 15.77 9.71
CA ASP A 120 -1.72 15.85 10.69
C ASP A 120 -0.57 14.89 10.36
N ASP A 121 -0.87 13.67 9.90
CA ASP A 121 0.16 12.69 9.50
C ASP A 121 0.96 13.14 8.25
N ILE A 122 0.29 13.80 7.30
CA ILE A 122 0.92 14.36 6.09
C ILE A 122 1.84 15.53 6.45
N ILE A 123 1.40 16.41 7.36
CA ILE A 123 2.18 17.56 7.86
C ILE A 123 3.39 17.08 8.68
N GLU A 124 3.21 16.07 9.54
CA GLU A 124 4.31 15.49 10.30
C GLU A 124 5.39 14.92 9.37
N PHE A 125 5.00 14.16 8.35
CA PHE A 125 5.91 13.68 7.31
C PHE A 125 6.64 14.82 6.60
N ALA A 126 5.91 15.87 6.19
CA ALA A 126 6.51 17.01 5.52
C ALA A 126 7.55 17.71 6.39
N HIS A 127 7.28 17.93 7.69
CA HIS A 127 8.25 18.48 8.65
C HIS A 127 9.41 17.54 9.00
N ARG A 128 9.20 16.22 8.94
CA ARG A 128 10.24 15.21 9.15
C ARG A 128 11.26 15.24 8.02
N VAL A 129 10.79 15.12 6.78
CA VAL A 129 11.65 14.88 5.60
C VAL A 129 12.21 16.18 5.00
N SER A 130 11.54 17.32 5.15
CA SER A 130 12.06 18.63 4.70
C SER A 130 13.30 19.09 5.48
N GLY A 131 13.43 18.70 6.75
CA GLY A 131 14.53 19.09 7.64
C GLY A 131 15.89 18.47 7.29
N ALA A 132 16.85 18.62 8.20
CA ALA A 132 18.10 17.86 8.13
C ALA A 132 17.83 16.35 8.31
N LEU A 133 18.58 15.52 7.58
CA LEU A 133 18.44 14.06 7.59
C LEU A 133 18.70 13.48 8.98
N ILE A 134 19.84 13.87 9.56
CA ILE A 134 20.20 13.63 10.96
C ILE A 134 20.24 14.99 11.64
N ARG A 135 19.53 15.12 12.77
CA ARG A 135 19.39 16.39 13.49
C ARG A 135 20.30 16.40 14.73
N PRO A 136 21.22 17.36 14.89
CA PRO A 136 22.07 17.41 16.07
C PRO A 136 21.27 17.81 17.32
N LEU A 137 21.58 17.16 18.44
CA LEU A 137 21.09 17.48 19.78
C LEU A 137 22.23 18.16 20.54
N PRO A 138 22.24 19.51 20.65
CA PRO A 138 23.37 20.25 21.21
C PRO A 138 23.32 20.38 22.75
N SER A 139 22.26 19.93 23.41
CA SER A 139 22.09 20.05 24.86
C SER A 139 21.13 18.99 25.40
N GLN A 140 21.32 18.63 26.67
CA GLN A 140 20.44 17.66 27.37
C GLN A 140 18.97 18.13 27.35
N GLN A 141 18.71 19.43 27.43
CA GLN A 141 17.35 20.00 27.34
C GLN A 141 16.69 19.72 25.98
N MET A 142 17.45 19.83 24.88
CA MET A 142 16.99 19.46 23.54
C MET A 142 16.72 17.96 23.44
N PHE A 143 17.58 17.13 24.04
CA PHE A 143 17.42 15.68 24.11
C PHE A 143 16.13 15.29 24.84
N GLU A 144 15.91 15.80 26.05
CA GLU A 144 14.71 15.57 26.84
C GLU A 144 13.44 16.09 26.15
N HIS A 145 13.53 17.19 25.40
CA HIS A 145 12.41 17.70 24.61
C HIS A 145 12.05 16.75 23.46
N MET A 146 13.05 16.20 22.76
CA MET A 146 12.80 15.18 21.71
C MET A 146 12.23 13.89 22.30
N GLN A 147 12.70 13.44 23.47
CA GLN A 147 12.12 12.28 24.18
C GLN A 147 10.65 12.46 24.51
N LYS A 148 10.23 13.67 24.89
CA LYS A 148 8.81 13.98 25.17
C LYS A 148 7.97 14.16 23.91
N ARG A 149 8.60 14.48 22.77
CA ARG A 149 7.91 14.73 21.49
C ARG A 149 7.79 13.49 20.61
N HIS A 150 8.78 12.60 20.63
CA HIS A 150 8.87 11.45 19.73
C HIS A 150 8.82 10.14 20.52
N ARG A 151 7.81 9.31 20.25
CA ARG A 151 7.64 8.01 20.92
C ARG A 151 8.72 6.99 20.58
N VAL A 152 9.27 7.09 19.37
CA VAL A 152 10.41 6.31 18.89
C VAL A 152 11.32 7.24 18.09
N PHE A 153 12.61 7.25 18.38
CA PHE A 153 13.62 7.94 17.59
C PHE A 153 15.00 7.32 17.77
N PHE A 154 15.87 7.52 16.79
CA PHE A 154 17.22 6.98 16.78
C PHE A 154 18.25 8.09 17.03
N VAL A 155 19.33 7.76 17.73
CA VAL A 155 20.44 8.68 18.03
C VAL A 155 21.77 8.00 17.75
N TYR A 156 22.60 8.62 16.90
CA TYR A 156 24.02 8.30 16.81
C TYR A 156 24.82 9.13 17.83
N ILE A 157 25.69 8.48 18.60
CA ILE A 157 26.52 9.11 19.63
C ILE A 157 27.98 8.89 19.25
N GLY A 158 28.72 9.98 18.98
CA GLY A 158 30.15 9.94 18.65
C GLY A 158 30.60 10.88 17.53
N GLY A 159 31.85 10.74 17.10
CA GLY A 159 32.48 11.51 16.01
C GLY A 159 32.25 10.90 14.62
N GLU A 160 33.10 11.22 13.65
CA GLU A 160 33.09 10.52 12.34
C GLU A 160 33.52 9.05 12.49
N SER A 161 32.85 8.13 11.79
CA SER A 161 33.17 6.70 11.80
C SER A 161 32.48 5.95 10.65
N PRO A 162 32.91 4.71 10.31
CA PRO A 162 32.16 3.85 9.39
C PRO A 162 30.75 3.51 9.88
N LEU A 163 30.51 3.47 11.19
CA LEU A 163 29.17 3.29 11.76
C LEU A 163 28.27 4.50 11.47
N LYS A 164 28.85 5.72 11.45
CA LYS A 164 28.14 6.94 11.08
C LYS A 164 27.74 6.95 9.62
N GLU A 165 28.59 6.46 8.72
CA GLU A 165 28.28 6.30 7.30
C GLU A 165 27.09 5.34 7.12
N LYS A 166 27.15 4.13 7.71
CA LYS A 166 26.01 3.19 7.74
C LYS A 166 24.74 3.84 8.30
N TYR A 167 24.85 4.67 9.34
CA TYR A 167 23.71 5.38 9.95
C TYR A 167 23.15 6.50 9.07
N ILE A 168 23.99 7.19 8.28
CA ILE A 168 23.55 8.15 7.25
C ILE A 168 22.80 7.44 6.14
N ASP A 169 23.31 6.31 5.67
CA ASP A 169 22.66 5.51 4.61
C ASP A 169 21.29 5.01 5.10
N ALA A 170 21.23 4.39 6.28
CA ALA A 170 19.99 3.93 6.90
C ALA A 170 18.99 5.08 7.14
N ALA A 171 19.46 6.25 7.59
CA ALA A 171 18.62 7.43 7.72
C ALA A 171 18.08 7.87 6.36
N SER A 172 18.88 7.86 5.30
CA SER A 172 18.48 8.32 3.96
C SER A 172 17.28 7.55 3.40
N GLU A 173 17.21 6.25 3.69
CA GLU A 173 16.10 5.36 3.32
C GLU A 173 14.91 5.50 4.28
N LEU A 174 15.17 5.48 5.60
CA LEU A 174 14.13 5.29 6.63
C LEU A 174 13.59 6.60 7.23
N ILE A 175 14.10 7.78 6.83
CA ILE A 175 13.60 9.11 7.25
C ILE A 175 12.11 9.32 6.96
N VAL A 176 11.55 8.59 5.99
CA VAL A 176 10.10 8.63 5.70
C VAL A 176 9.28 7.98 6.82
N TYR A 177 9.85 7.04 7.59
CA TYR A 177 9.17 6.27 8.63
C TYR A 177 9.52 6.73 10.06
N THR A 178 10.75 7.18 10.33
CA THR A 178 11.20 7.50 11.69
C THR A 178 12.18 8.68 11.75
N TYR A 179 12.60 9.04 12.97
CA TYR A 179 13.42 10.23 13.26
C TYR A 179 14.87 9.86 13.59
N PHE A 180 15.81 10.61 13.01
CA PHE A 180 17.25 10.40 13.17
C PHE A 180 17.92 11.63 13.76
N PHE A 181 18.74 11.40 14.79
CA PHE A 181 19.43 12.43 15.55
C PHE A 181 20.90 12.06 15.78
N SER A 182 21.70 13.05 16.16
CA SER A 182 23.07 12.83 16.64
C SER A 182 23.35 13.63 17.90
N ALA A 183 24.18 13.09 18.80
CA ALA A 183 24.57 13.75 20.05
C ALA A 183 26.07 13.55 20.33
N SER A 184 26.67 14.46 21.09
CA SER A 184 27.91 14.18 21.82
C SER A 184 27.60 13.39 23.10
N GLU A 185 28.59 12.66 23.62
CA GLU A 185 28.47 11.90 24.86
C GLU A 185 28.01 12.77 26.06
N GLU A 186 28.48 14.01 26.13
CA GLU A 186 28.12 15.02 27.15
C GLU A 186 26.63 15.39 27.19
N VAL A 187 25.89 15.18 26.10
CA VAL A 187 24.47 15.51 25.96
C VAL A 187 23.56 14.33 26.34
N VAL A 188 24.13 13.12 26.41
CA VAL A 188 23.38 11.89 26.66
C VAL A 188 22.90 11.85 28.11
N PRO A 189 21.63 11.46 28.38
CA PRO A 189 21.14 11.34 29.76
C PRO A 189 21.94 10.33 30.59
N ALA A 190 22.24 10.67 31.84
CA ALA A 190 23.14 9.90 32.72
C ALA A 190 22.68 8.46 33.07
N TYR A 191 21.44 8.06 32.74
CA TYR A 191 20.98 6.68 32.88
C TYR A 191 21.35 5.79 31.67
N VAL A 192 21.82 6.38 30.57
CA VAL A 192 22.26 5.66 29.38
C VAL A 192 23.67 5.14 29.62
N THR A 193 23.84 3.83 29.55
CA THR A 193 25.13 3.15 29.71
C THR A 193 25.61 2.69 28.34
N LEU A 194 26.72 3.26 27.89
CA LEU A 194 27.39 2.88 26.64
C LEU A 194 28.61 2.02 26.98
N LYS A 195 28.70 0.83 26.38
CA LYS A 195 29.87 -0.07 26.54
C LYS A 195 31.02 0.33 25.63
N GLU A 196 30.68 0.75 24.41
CA GLU A 196 31.59 1.09 23.33
C GLU A 196 31.09 2.36 22.62
N MET A 197 32.02 3.04 21.95
CA MET A 197 31.77 4.29 21.24
C MET A 197 32.54 4.30 19.91
N PRO A 198 31.94 4.77 18.80
CA PRO A 198 30.60 5.35 18.68
C PRO A 198 29.48 4.30 18.79
N ALA A 199 28.27 4.76 19.10
CA ALA A 199 27.10 3.90 19.27
C ALA A 199 25.87 4.43 18.51
N VAL A 200 24.97 3.53 18.10
CA VAL A 200 23.61 3.88 17.63
C VAL A 200 22.61 3.36 18.64
N LEU A 201 21.70 4.22 19.07
CA LEU A 201 20.63 3.91 20.02
C LEU A 201 19.28 4.17 19.40
N VAL A 202 18.28 3.42 19.86
CA VAL A 202 16.86 3.77 19.72
C VAL A 202 16.30 4.06 21.09
N PHE A 203 15.55 5.16 21.22
CA PHE A 203 14.80 5.52 22.42
C PHE A 203 13.33 5.29 22.15
N LYS A 204 12.67 4.47 22.98
CA LYS A 204 11.24 4.19 22.91
C LYS A 204 10.72 3.61 24.21
N ASP A 205 9.42 3.76 24.43
CA ASP A 205 8.69 3.15 25.56
C ASP A 205 9.40 3.39 26.91
N GLU A 206 9.83 4.64 27.11
CA GLU A 206 10.55 5.15 28.30
C GLU A 206 11.92 4.51 28.57
N THR A 207 12.46 3.75 27.63
CA THR A 207 13.77 3.08 27.70
C THR A 207 14.59 3.30 26.42
N TYR A 208 15.75 2.65 26.32
CA TYR A 208 16.63 2.68 25.15
C TYR A 208 17.23 1.30 24.84
N PHE A 209 17.58 1.09 23.59
CA PHE A 209 18.33 -0.08 23.13
C PHE A 209 19.54 0.37 22.33
N VAL A 210 20.68 -0.27 22.57
CA VAL A 210 21.94 -0.03 21.85
C VAL A 210 22.04 -1.10 20.77
N TYR A 211 22.35 -0.70 19.54
CA TYR A 211 22.60 -1.60 18.42
C TYR A 211 23.91 -2.37 18.62
N ASP A 212 23.89 -3.68 18.38
CA ASP A 212 25.08 -4.56 18.36
C ASP A 212 25.16 -5.30 17.02
N GLU A 213 26.21 -5.06 16.22
CA GLU A 213 26.35 -5.64 14.88
C GLU A 213 26.44 -7.18 14.86
N TYR A 214 26.86 -7.82 15.96
CA TYR A 214 26.91 -9.28 16.06
C TYR A 214 25.55 -9.89 16.44
N GLU A 215 24.79 -9.23 17.32
CA GLU A 215 23.48 -9.72 17.75
C GLU A 215 22.32 -9.30 16.84
N ASP A 216 22.40 -8.11 16.22
CA ASP A 216 21.31 -7.50 15.44
C ASP A 216 21.51 -7.60 13.93
N GLY A 217 22.73 -7.88 13.46
CA GLY A 217 23.08 -7.94 12.05
C GLY A 217 23.17 -6.56 11.41
N ASP A 218 22.54 -6.37 10.25
CA ASP A 218 22.56 -5.11 9.51
C ASP A 218 21.82 -3.96 10.24
N LEU A 219 22.41 -2.75 10.21
CA LEU A 219 21.91 -1.57 10.90
C LEU A 219 20.56 -1.09 10.33
N SER A 220 20.40 -1.00 9.00
CA SER A 220 19.13 -0.59 8.39
C SER A 220 18.00 -1.56 8.76
N SER A 221 18.30 -2.86 8.76
CA SER A 221 17.41 -3.93 9.16
C SER A 221 17.02 -3.83 10.63
N TRP A 222 17.96 -3.53 11.53
CA TRP A 222 17.67 -3.29 12.95
C TRP A 222 16.78 -2.06 13.16
N ILE A 223 17.10 -0.94 12.50
CA ILE A 223 16.31 0.30 12.57
C ILE A 223 14.88 0.05 12.09
N ASN A 224 14.69 -0.71 11.00
CA ASN A 224 13.37 -1.07 10.51
C ASN A 224 12.60 -1.99 11.49
N ARG A 225 13.26 -2.92 12.19
CA ARG A 225 12.63 -3.75 13.23
C ARG A 225 12.27 -2.96 14.50
N GLU A 226 13.08 -1.98 14.88
CA GLU A 226 12.95 -1.30 16.17
C GLU A 226 12.25 0.08 16.11
N ARG A 227 11.92 0.61 14.92
CA ARG A 227 11.17 1.87 14.74
C ARG A 227 9.73 1.87 15.29
N PHE A 228 9.28 0.74 15.81
CA PHE A 228 7.96 0.49 16.36
C PHE A 228 7.98 0.45 17.89
N GLN A 229 6.94 0.99 18.54
CA GLN A 229 6.72 0.77 19.98
C GLN A 229 6.47 -0.71 20.26
N ASN A 230 6.80 -1.19 21.46
CA ASN A 230 6.58 -2.57 21.87
C ASN A 230 5.09 -2.98 21.79
N TYR A 231 4.17 -2.02 21.93
CA TYR A 231 2.72 -2.21 21.80
C TYR A 231 2.06 -1.09 20.99
N LEU A 232 1.19 -1.43 20.03
CA LEU A 232 0.57 -0.47 19.10
C LEU A 232 -0.96 -0.64 18.97
N THR A 233 -1.64 0.42 18.53
CA THR A 233 -2.97 0.30 17.89
C THR A 233 -2.73 -0.02 16.42
N MET A 234 -3.22 -1.18 15.97
CA MET A 234 -3.05 -1.72 14.64
C MET A 234 -4.19 -1.29 13.73
N ASP A 235 -3.84 -0.83 12.53
CA ASP A 235 -4.74 -0.69 11.40
C ASP A 235 -4.17 -1.46 10.18
N GLY A 236 -4.90 -1.46 9.06
CA GLY A 236 -4.46 -2.15 7.85
C GLY A 236 -3.20 -1.55 7.20
N PHE A 237 -2.82 -0.32 7.54
CA PHE A 237 -1.61 0.32 7.05
C PHE A 237 -0.38 -0.11 7.86
N LEU A 238 -0.50 -0.08 9.19
CA LEU A 238 0.56 -0.48 10.10
C LEU A 238 0.91 -1.97 9.96
N LEU A 239 -0.08 -2.83 9.71
CA LEU A 239 0.16 -4.24 9.39
C LEU A 239 0.91 -4.46 8.08
N TYR A 240 0.70 -3.59 7.07
CA TYR A 240 1.47 -3.62 5.84
C TYR A 240 2.94 -3.23 6.11
N GLU A 241 3.16 -2.13 6.86
CA GLU A 241 4.52 -1.71 7.22
C GLU A 241 5.29 -2.74 8.07
N LEU A 242 4.59 -3.47 8.94
CA LEU A 242 5.19 -4.55 9.74
C LEU A 242 5.59 -5.75 8.87
N GLY A 243 5.03 -5.92 7.67
CA GLY A 243 5.42 -6.93 6.69
C GLY A 243 6.90 -6.90 6.31
N ASP A 244 7.49 -5.70 6.28
CA ASP A 244 8.91 -5.48 5.94
C ASP A 244 9.86 -5.78 7.13
N THR A 245 9.33 -6.06 8.33
CA THR A 245 10.15 -6.35 9.53
C THR A 245 10.49 -7.82 9.71
N GLY A 246 9.72 -8.71 9.08
CA GLY A 246 9.76 -10.16 9.31
C GLY A 246 9.15 -10.64 10.65
N LYS A 247 8.72 -9.73 11.54
CA LYS A 247 8.10 -10.09 12.83
C LYS A 247 6.69 -10.64 12.64
N LEU A 248 6.32 -11.64 13.43
CA LEU A 248 4.93 -12.07 13.61
C LEU A 248 4.16 -10.99 14.38
N VAL A 249 2.93 -10.69 13.97
CA VAL A 249 2.12 -9.64 14.60
C VAL A 249 1.00 -10.26 15.43
N ALA A 250 1.08 -10.15 16.75
CA ALA A 250 0.08 -10.63 17.70
C ALA A 250 -0.92 -9.53 18.06
N ILE A 251 -2.20 -9.72 17.70
CA ILE A 251 -3.23 -8.69 17.70
C ILE A 251 -4.42 -9.13 18.56
N ALA A 252 -4.77 -8.35 19.58
CA ALA A 252 -6.10 -8.43 20.20
C ALA A 252 -7.12 -7.74 19.27
N VAL A 253 -7.99 -8.52 18.65
CA VAL A 253 -9.11 -8.01 17.84
C VAL A 253 -10.28 -7.77 18.78
N ILE A 254 -10.66 -6.51 18.98
CA ILE A 254 -11.67 -6.07 19.94
C ILE A 254 -12.66 -5.10 19.28
N ASP A 255 -13.78 -4.82 19.96
CA ASP A 255 -14.60 -3.63 19.70
C ASP A 255 -14.36 -2.66 20.85
N GLU A 256 -13.75 -1.51 20.59
CA GLU A 256 -13.42 -0.51 21.61
C GLU A 256 -14.64 0.23 22.16
N LYS A 257 -15.78 0.19 21.46
CA LYS A 257 -17.05 0.76 21.97
C LYS A 257 -17.69 -0.16 23.01
N ASN A 258 -17.33 -1.45 22.98
CA ASN A 258 -17.80 -2.44 23.94
C ASN A 258 -16.84 -2.53 25.13
N THR A 259 -17.22 -1.87 26.23
CA THR A 259 -16.44 -1.79 27.48
C THR A 259 -16.61 -3.01 28.40
N SER A 260 -17.10 -4.14 27.88
CA SER A 260 -17.21 -5.37 28.66
C SER A 260 -15.84 -5.91 29.11
N VAL A 261 -15.84 -6.63 30.23
CA VAL A 261 -14.61 -7.14 30.86
C VAL A 261 -13.79 -8.01 29.91
N GLU A 262 -14.42 -8.83 29.07
CA GLU A 262 -13.69 -9.68 28.11
C GLU A 262 -12.97 -8.87 27.01
N HIS A 263 -13.55 -7.75 26.58
CA HIS A 263 -12.94 -6.88 25.56
C HIS A 263 -11.71 -6.13 26.10
N THR A 264 -11.76 -5.68 27.35
CA THR A 264 -10.61 -5.04 28.01
C THR A 264 -9.55 -6.08 28.44
N ARG A 265 -9.97 -7.27 28.87
CA ARG A 265 -9.08 -8.33 29.38
C ARG A 265 -8.07 -8.82 28.34
N LEU A 266 -8.47 -9.13 27.11
CA LEU A 266 -7.51 -9.57 26.08
C LEU A 266 -6.52 -8.46 25.70
N LYS A 267 -6.98 -7.20 25.64
CA LYS A 267 -6.12 -6.02 25.41
C LYS A 267 -5.06 -5.91 26.50
N SER A 268 -5.47 -5.96 27.78
CA SER A 268 -4.56 -5.90 28.92
C SER A 268 -3.56 -7.06 28.96
N ILE A 269 -3.98 -8.28 28.65
CA ILE A 269 -3.09 -9.45 28.60
C ILE A 269 -1.99 -9.28 27.54
N ILE A 270 -2.32 -8.83 26.33
CA ILE A 270 -1.30 -8.61 25.30
C ILE A 270 -0.40 -7.41 25.64
N GLN A 271 -0.93 -6.36 26.28
CA GLN A 271 -0.12 -5.25 26.80
C GLN A 271 0.88 -5.70 27.87
N GLU A 272 0.46 -6.59 28.77
CA GLU A 272 1.30 -7.19 29.81
C GLU A 272 2.42 -8.03 29.18
N VAL A 273 2.09 -8.92 28.23
CA VAL A 273 3.09 -9.72 27.50
C VAL A 273 4.09 -8.84 26.74
N ALA A 274 3.62 -7.81 26.04
CA ALA A 274 4.46 -6.88 25.28
C ALA A 274 5.44 -6.07 26.15
N ARG A 275 5.10 -5.85 27.43
CA ARG A 275 5.92 -5.12 28.40
C ARG A 275 6.85 -6.04 29.17
N ASP A 276 6.30 -7.10 29.77
CA ASP A 276 6.98 -7.89 30.80
C ASP A 276 7.73 -9.10 30.24
N TYR A 277 7.37 -9.55 29.03
CA TYR A 277 8.06 -10.62 28.29
C TYR A 277 8.81 -10.06 27.06
N ARG A 278 9.06 -8.75 27.04
CA ARG A 278 9.69 -8.04 25.92
C ARG A 278 10.99 -8.72 25.46
N ASP A 279 11.90 -9.00 26.37
CA ASP A 279 13.24 -9.49 26.02
C ASP A 279 13.22 -10.93 25.47
N GLN A 280 12.12 -11.67 25.65
CA GLN A 280 11.93 -13.00 25.05
C GLN A 280 11.37 -12.90 23.63
N PHE A 281 10.57 -11.88 23.30
CA PHE A 281 9.76 -11.86 22.09
C PHE A 281 9.97 -10.66 21.16
N HIS A 282 10.69 -9.61 21.55
CA HIS A 282 10.79 -8.39 20.73
C HIS A 282 11.49 -8.59 19.38
N ARG A 283 12.30 -9.65 19.24
CA ARG A 283 12.99 -9.98 17.98
C ARG A 283 12.02 -10.60 16.97
N ASP A 284 11.16 -11.51 17.42
CA ASP A 284 10.28 -12.33 16.58
C ASP A 284 8.84 -11.81 16.49
N PHE A 285 8.39 -11.02 17.47
CA PHE A 285 7.01 -10.55 17.57
C PHE A 285 6.88 -9.03 17.69
N GLN A 286 5.79 -8.53 17.12
CA GLN A 286 5.20 -7.22 17.37
C GLN A 286 3.82 -7.40 18.01
N PHE A 287 3.51 -6.62 19.04
CA PHE A 287 2.23 -6.71 19.76
C PHE A 287 1.32 -5.50 19.52
N GLY A 288 0.01 -5.71 19.60
CA GLY A 288 -0.97 -4.64 19.54
C GLY A 288 -2.43 -5.08 19.68
N HIS A 289 -3.35 -4.16 19.37
CA HIS A 289 -4.78 -4.42 19.25
C HIS A 289 -5.37 -3.71 18.02
N MET A 290 -6.48 -4.22 17.51
CA MET A 290 -7.24 -3.61 16.41
C MET A 290 -8.69 -3.40 16.84
N ASP A 291 -9.26 -2.23 16.52
CA ASP A 291 -10.70 -1.97 16.65
C ASP A 291 -11.45 -2.51 15.43
N GLY A 292 -12.42 -3.39 15.67
CA GLY A 292 -13.17 -4.09 14.64
C GLY A 292 -12.40 -5.24 13.97
N ASN A 293 -13.13 -6.05 13.20
CA ASN A 293 -12.62 -7.26 12.54
C ASN A 293 -12.60 -7.17 11.00
N ASP A 294 -13.16 -6.12 10.37
CA ASP A 294 -13.35 -6.03 8.91
C ASP A 294 -12.07 -6.29 8.09
N TYR A 295 -10.95 -5.70 8.50
CA TYR A 295 -9.66 -5.89 7.83
C TYR A 295 -9.16 -7.34 7.97
N ILE A 296 -9.22 -7.89 9.19
CA ILE A 296 -8.78 -9.25 9.48
C ILE A 296 -9.68 -10.27 8.78
N ASN A 297 -11.01 -10.10 8.80
CA ASN A 297 -11.96 -10.95 8.09
C ASN A 297 -11.63 -11.05 6.59
N THR A 298 -11.22 -9.93 5.98
CA THR A 298 -10.79 -9.88 4.58
C THR A 298 -9.48 -10.65 4.36
N LEU A 299 -8.51 -10.55 5.27
CA LEU A 299 -7.25 -11.28 5.22
C LEU A 299 -7.44 -12.80 5.36
N LEU A 300 -8.27 -13.23 6.32
CA LEU A 300 -8.54 -14.64 6.64
C LEU A 300 -9.51 -15.30 5.63
N MET A 301 -10.35 -14.48 4.98
CA MET A 301 -11.51 -14.89 4.17
C MET A 301 -12.57 -15.64 5.00
N ASP A 302 -12.80 -15.19 6.23
CA ASP A 302 -13.76 -15.77 7.19
C ASP A 302 -14.27 -14.71 8.17
N GLU A 303 -15.33 -15.01 8.93
CA GLU A 303 -15.93 -14.09 9.91
C GLU A 303 -15.43 -14.37 11.32
N LEU A 304 -14.50 -13.54 11.81
CA LEU A 304 -14.01 -13.65 13.19
C LEU A 304 -15.03 -13.17 14.22
N LYS A 305 -15.19 -13.98 15.26
CA LYS A 305 -15.88 -13.58 16.49
C LYS A 305 -14.96 -12.67 17.31
N VAL A 306 -15.50 -11.54 17.74
CA VAL A 306 -14.83 -10.55 18.59
C VAL A 306 -15.37 -10.69 20.02
N PRO A 307 -14.53 -10.65 21.07
CA PRO A 307 -13.09 -10.39 21.06
C PRO A 307 -12.27 -11.67 20.85
N THR A 308 -11.12 -11.57 20.19
CA THR A 308 -10.21 -12.71 19.94
C THR A 308 -8.76 -12.26 19.81
N VAL A 309 -7.83 -13.22 19.74
CA VAL A 309 -6.43 -12.96 19.39
C VAL A 309 -6.09 -13.65 18.09
N VAL A 310 -5.37 -12.93 17.22
CA VAL A 310 -4.84 -13.45 15.96
C VAL A 310 -3.35 -13.14 15.92
N VAL A 311 -2.54 -14.15 15.60
CA VAL A 311 -1.13 -13.94 15.24
C VAL A 311 -1.02 -14.03 13.72
N LEU A 312 -0.42 -13.02 13.09
CA LEU A 312 -0.25 -12.92 11.65
C LEU A 312 1.24 -13.02 11.28
N ASN A 313 1.55 -13.84 10.27
CA ASN A 313 2.73 -13.62 9.45
C ASN A 313 2.33 -12.71 8.30
N THR A 314 2.70 -11.43 8.39
CA THR A 314 2.35 -10.39 7.42
C THR A 314 3.04 -10.58 6.07
N SER A 315 4.25 -11.17 6.04
CA SER A 315 5.05 -11.39 4.84
C SER A 315 4.47 -12.48 3.91
N ASN A 316 3.89 -13.56 4.47
CA ASN A 316 3.32 -14.67 3.69
C ASN A 316 1.81 -14.89 3.89
N GLN A 317 1.14 -14.07 4.71
CA GLN A 317 -0.29 -14.12 5.01
C GLN A 317 -0.76 -15.42 5.68
N GLN A 318 0.15 -16.14 6.33
CA GLN A 318 -0.22 -17.17 7.30
C GLN A 318 -0.74 -16.53 8.59
N TYR A 319 -1.56 -17.28 9.31
CA TYR A 319 -2.12 -16.85 10.58
C TYR A 319 -2.32 -18.02 11.54
N PHE A 320 -2.37 -17.68 12.82
CA PHE A 320 -2.65 -18.59 13.92
C PHE A 320 -3.83 -18.02 14.71
N LEU A 321 -4.86 -18.84 14.91
CA LEU A 321 -6.03 -18.53 15.71
C LEU A 321 -5.95 -19.26 17.04
N LEU A 322 -6.57 -18.70 18.08
CA LEU A 322 -6.75 -19.40 19.34
C LEU A 322 -7.70 -20.58 19.20
N ASP A 323 -7.26 -21.74 19.68
CA ASP A 323 -8.06 -22.94 19.93
C ASP A 323 -8.66 -22.96 21.35
N ARG A 324 -8.07 -22.18 22.27
CA ARG A 324 -8.39 -22.14 23.71
C ARG A 324 -8.61 -20.70 24.22
N GLN A 325 -9.40 -20.57 25.28
CA GLN A 325 -9.58 -19.28 25.97
C GLN A 325 -8.33 -18.94 26.81
N ILE A 326 -7.63 -17.87 26.46
CA ILE A 326 -6.57 -17.28 27.29
C ILE A 326 -7.18 -16.70 28.57
N LYS A 327 -6.59 -16.98 29.74
CA LYS A 327 -7.00 -16.39 31.03
C LYS A 327 -6.11 -15.26 31.51
N ASN A 328 -4.79 -15.38 31.30
CA ASN A 328 -3.73 -14.51 31.83
C ASN A 328 -2.57 -14.36 30.82
N ALA A 329 -1.51 -13.64 31.21
CA ALA A 329 -0.29 -13.51 30.40
C ALA A 329 0.40 -14.85 30.14
N GLU A 330 0.48 -15.75 31.12
CA GLU A 330 1.15 -17.04 30.98
C GLU A 330 0.51 -17.94 29.91
N ASP A 331 -0.83 -17.95 29.81
CA ASP A 331 -1.56 -18.68 28.75
C ASP A 331 -1.23 -18.15 27.34
N MET A 332 -1.01 -16.84 27.21
CA MET A 332 -0.61 -16.17 25.97
C MET A 332 0.86 -16.44 25.63
N VAL A 333 1.76 -16.37 26.61
CA VAL A 333 3.19 -16.72 26.47
C VAL A 333 3.35 -18.17 26.01
N GLN A 334 2.59 -19.10 26.58
CA GLN A 334 2.55 -20.48 26.10
C GLN A 334 2.07 -20.58 24.64
N PHE A 335 1.05 -19.82 24.24
CA PHE A 335 0.55 -19.84 22.87
C PHE A 335 1.60 -19.30 21.87
N ILE A 336 2.33 -18.25 22.25
CA ILE A 336 3.46 -17.70 21.49
C ILE A 336 4.58 -18.73 21.34
N ASN A 337 5.01 -19.36 22.44
CA ASN A 337 6.03 -20.41 22.41
C ASN A 337 5.60 -21.61 21.56
N ASN A 338 4.34 -22.04 21.67
CA ASN A 338 3.80 -23.13 20.84
C ASN A 338 3.85 -22.81 19.32
N ILE A 339 3.75 -21.53 18.94
CA ILE A 339 3.93 -21.06 17.54
C ILE A 339 5.41 -21.12 17.15
N LEU A 340 6.31 -20.62 18.00
CA LEU A 340 7.78 -20.67 17.77
C LEU A 340 8.30 -22.11 17.64
N ASP A 341 7.81 -23.02 18.48
CA ASP A 341 8.13 -24.45 18.45
C ASP A 341 7.48 -25.20 17.27
N GLY A 342 6.65 -24.53 16.46
CA GLY A 342 5.97 -25.12 15.31
C GLY A 342 4.87 -26.12 15.66
N THR A 343 4.40 -26.14 16.91
CA THR A 343 3.35 -27.07 17.38
C THR A 343 1.94 -26.63 16.99
N VAL A 344 1.73 -25.33 16.72
CA VAL A 344 0.47 -24.79 16.18
C VAL A 344 0.53 -24.76 14.66
N TYR A 345 -0.44 -25.40 13.99
CA TYR A 345 -0.52 -25.35 12.53
C TYR A 345 -0.88 -23.96 12.03
N ALA A 346 0.01 -23.38 11.22
CA ALA A 346 -0.26 -22.17 10.45
C ALA A 346 -1.41 -22.38 9.46
N GLN A 347 -2.37 -21.46 9.46
CA GLN A 347 -3.49 -21.43 8.53
C GLN A 347 -3.26 -20.34 7.47
N GLY A 348 -4.01 -20.37 6.36
CA GLY A 348 -3.90 -19.35 5.32
C GLY A 348 -2.69 -19.52 4.40
N GLY A 349 -1.88 -18.47 4.29
CA GLY A 349 -0.70 -18.42 3.42
C GLY A 349 -0.98 -17.89 2.01
N ASP A 350 0.03 -17.99 1.14
CA ASP A 350 0.01 -17.44 -0.22
C ASP A 350 0.03 -18.52 -1.32
N SER A 351 -0.26 -19.79 -0.99
CA SER A 351 -0.28 -20.89 -1.97
C SER A 351 -1.24 -20.64 -3.14
N ILE A 352 -1.00 -21.27 -4.31
CA ILE A 352 -1.82 -21.09 -5.52
C ILE A 352 -3.32 -21.32 -5.26
N LEU A 353 -3.66 -22.36 -4.48
CA LEU A 353 -5.04 -22.67 -4.10
C LEU A 353 -5.64 -21.57 -3.20
N GLN A 354 -4.84 -21.01 -2.29
CA GLN A 354 -5.27 -19.94 -1.40
C GLN A 354 -5.43 -18.60 -2.14
N ARG A 355 -4.57 -18.31 -3.14
CA ARG A 355 -4.73 -17.17 -4.06
C ARG A 355 -6.03 -17.30 -4.87
N LEU A 356 -6.34 -18.49 -5.39
CA LEU A 356 -7.60 -18.75 -6.08
C LEU A 356 -8.81 -18.60 -5.13
N LYS A 357 -8.73 -19.13 -3.90
CA LYS A 357 -9.75 -18.92 -2.86
C LYS A 357 -10.01 -17.43 -2.62
N ARG A 358 -8.96 -16.60 -2.57
CA ARG A 358 -9.09 -15.15 -2.39
C ARG A 358 -9.76 -14.46 -3.57
N ILE A 359 -9.38 -14.78 -4.82
CA ILE A 359 -10.04 -14.24 -6.01
C ILE A 359 -11.56 -14.52 -5.98
N VAL A 360 -11.97 -15.73 -5.57
CA VAL A 360 -13.39 -16.08 -5.43
C VAL A 360 -14.05 -15.33 -4.27
N PHE A 361 -13.36 -15.17 -3.13
CA PHE A 361 -13.86 -14.41 -1.99
C PHE A 361 -14.05 -12.93 -2.32
N ASP A 362 -13.06 -12.29 -2.96
CA ASP A 362 -13.09 -10.88 -3.35
C ASP A 362 -14.15 -10.60 -4.42
N ALA A 363 -14.33 -11.52 -5.38
CA ALA A 363 -15.42 -11.45 -6.34
C ALA A 363 -16.78 -11.52 -5.65
N LYS A 364 -16.96 -12.49 -4.72
CA LYS A 364 -18.20 -12.65 -3.96
C LYS A 364 -18.50 -11.44 -3.07
N SER A 365 -17.50 -10.92 -2.34
CA SER A 365 -17.66 -9.77 -1.44
C SER A 365 -17.98 -8.50 -2.23
N THR A 366 -17.33 -8.29 -3.38
CA THR A 366 -17.60 -7.18 -4.31
C THR A 366 -19.03 -7.25 -4.85
N VAL A 367 -19.47 -8.42 -5.35
CA VAL A 367 -20.84 -8.63 -5.84
C VAL A 367 -21.86 -8.33 -4.73
N VAL A 368 -21.68 -8.93 -3.54
CA VAL A 368 -22.58 -8.72 -2.39
C VAL A 368 -22.60 -7.25 -1.96
N SER A 369 -21.46 -6.56 -1.98
CA SER A 369 -21.36 -5.13 -1.68
C SER A 369 -22.16 -4.28 -2.67
N ILE A 370 -22.00 -4.52 -3.98
CA ILE A 370 -22.77 -3.83 -5.02
C ILE A 370 -24.28 -4.05 -4.84
N PHE A 371 -24.72 -5.30 -4.62
CA PHE A 371 -26.14 -5.59 -4.40
C PHE A 371 -26.68 -5.01 -3.08
N ARG A 372 -25.88 -4.90 -2.02
CA ARG A 372 -26.26 -4.19 -0.78
C ARG A 372 -26.36 -2.68 -0.98
N SER A 373 -25.47 -2.08 -1.78
CA SER A 373 -25.44 -0.63 -2.02
C SER A 373 -26.49 -0.16 -3.04
N SER A 374 -26.73 -0.93 -4.10
CA SER A 374 -27.74 -0.63 -5.13
C SER A 374 -28.18 -1.91 -5.86
N PRO A 375 -29.28 -2.56 -5.42
CA PRO A 375 -29.77 -3.80 -6.02
C PRO A 375 -30.04 -3.68 -7.53
N LEU A 376 -30.61 -2.55 -7.97
CA LEU A 376 -30.94 -2.31 -9.37
C LEU A 376 -29.69 -2.20 -10.25
N MET A 377 -28.65 -1.52 -9.78
CA MET A 377 -27.38 -1.47 -10.52
C MET A 377 -26.66 -2.82 -10.52
N GLY A 378 -26.74 -3.60 -9.44
CA GLY A 378 -26.24 -4.98 -9.41
C GLY A 378 -26.92 -5.85 -10.46
N CYS A 379 -28.27 -5.81 -10.54
CA CYS A 379 -29.04 -6.52 -11.56
C CYS A 379 -28.65 -6.10 -12.99
N PHE A 380 -28.41 -4.81 -13.24
CA PHE A 380 -27.99 -4.34 -14.55
C PHE A 380 -26.55 -4.78 -14.89
N LEU A 381 -25.60 -4.54 -13.98
CA LEU A 381 -24.17 -4.78 -14.20
C LEU A 381 -23.85 -6.27 -14.42
N PHE A 382 -24.49 -7.17 -13.66
CA PHE A 382 -24.24 -8.60 -13.75
C PHE A 382 -25.29 -9.34 -14.60
N GLY A 383 -26.56 -8.97 -14.47
CA GLY A 383 -27.67 -9.66 -15.14
C GLY A 383 -27.72 -9.42 -16.65
N LEU A 384 -27.37 -8.22 -17.14
CA LEU A 384 -27.40 -7.94 -18.58
C LEU A 384 -26.30 -8.72 -19.34
N PRO A 385 -25.02 -8.74 -18.92
CA PRO A 385 -24.01 -9.59 -19.54
C PRO A 385 -24.34 -11.08 -19.44
N LEU A 386 -24.82 -11.56 -18.29
CA LEU A 386 -25.21 -12.97 -18.12
C LEU A 386 -26.40 -13.35 -19.03
N GLY A 387 -27.37 -12.45 -19.22
CA GLY A 387 -28.48 -12.64 -20.14
C GLY A 387 -28.01 -12.73 -21.60
N VAL A 388 -27.11 -11.86 -22.04
CA VAL A 388 -26.52 -11.90 -23.39
C VAL A 388 -25.73 -13.20 -23.60
N ILE A 389 -24.88 -13.58 -22.65
CA ILE A 389 -24.12 -14.84 -22.70
C ILE A 389 -25.07 -16.05 -22.74
N SER A 390 -26.13 -16.06 -21.93
CA SER A 390 -27.13 -17.13 -21.94
C SER A 390 -27.85 -17.25 -23.29
N ILE A 391 -28.15 -16.13 -23.96
CA ILE A 391 -28.76 -16.13 -25.30
C ILE A 391 -27.76 -16.64 -26.35
N MET A 392 -26.49 -16.25 -26.27
CA MET A 392 -25.45 -16.76 -27.16
C MET A 392 -25.23 -18.27 -27.00
N CYS A 393 -25.11 -18.74 -25.75
CA CYS A 393 -24.98 -20.18 -25.46
C CYS A 393 -26.21 -20.97 -25.93
N TYR A 394 -27.42 -20.45 -25.70
CA TYR A 394 -28.64 -21.07 -26.22
C TYR A 394 -28.61 -21.18 -27.75
N GLY A 395 -28.31 -20.07 -28.45
CA GLY A 395 -28.22 -20.04 -29.91
C GLY A 395 -27.21 -21.04 -30.47
N ILE A 396 -26.02 -21.15 -29.86
CA ILE A 396 -25.01 -22.14 -30.23
C ILE A 396 -25.51 -23.57 -29.99
N CYS A 397 -26.12 -23.86 -28.84
CA CYS A 397 -26.66 -25.18 -28.52
C CYS A 397 -27.87 -25.58 -29.38
N THR A 398 -28.60 -24.62 -29.96
CA THR A 398 -29.74 -24.90 -30.87
C THR A 398 -29.35 -24.91 -32.35
N ALA A 399 -28.20 -24.37 -32.75
CA ALA A 399 -27.82 -24.23 -34.16
C ALA A 399 -27.59 -25.58 -34.87
N ASP A 400 -27.14 -26.61 -34.14
CA ASP A 400 -26.88 -27.96 -34.69
C ASP A 400 -28.16 -28.81 -34.88
N ALA A 401 -29.36 -28.29 -34.57
CA ALA A 401 -30.62 -29.03 -34.67
C ALA A 401 -31.30 -28.95 -36.06
N ASP A 402 -31.11 -27.85 -36.81
CA ASP A 402 -31.82 -27.57 -38.07
C ASP A 402 -30.94 -27.79 -39.33
N GLY A 403 -30.25 -28.93 -39.39
CA GLY A 403 -29.51 -29.41 -40.56
C GLY A 403 -30.38 -30.10 -41.63
N GLY A 404 -31.59 -29.58 -41.89
CA GLY A 404 -32.57 -30.18 -42.81
C GLY A 404 -32.43 -29.71 -44.25
N TYR A 405 -32.09 -30.63 -45.17
CA TYR A 405 -32.00 -30.40 -46.62
C TYR A 405 -33.25 -29.71 -47.21
N ILE A 406 -33.04 -28.65 -48.00
CA ILE A 406 -34.04 -28.14 -48.95
C ILE A 406 -33.45 -28.20 -50.36
N GLU A 407 -34.01 -29.09 -51.18
CA GLU A 407 -33.81 -29.20 -52.62
C GLU A 407 -34.92 -28.39 -53.31
N GLU A 408 -34.61 -27.24 -53.91
CA GLU A 408 -35.54 -26.55 -54.82
C GLU A 408 -34.97 -26.48 -56.23
N ARG A 409 -35.69 -27.13 -57.15
CA ARG A 409 -35.42 -27.13 -58.60
C ARG A 409 -35.91 -25.82 -59.20
N TYR A 410 -35.10 -25.23 -60.08
CA TYR A 410 -35.60 -24.27 -61.06
C TYR A 410 -35.75 -24.97 -62.42
N GLU A 411 -36.98 -25.05 -62.92
CA GLU A 411 -37.27 -25.65 -64.22
C GLU A 411 -36.88 -24.73 -65.39
N VAL A 412 -36.52 -25.35 -66.51
CA VAL A 412 -36.00 -24.70 -67.72
C VAL A 412 -37.14 -24.30 -68.65
N SER A 413 -37.20 -23.02 -69.04
CA SER A 413 -37.96 -22.56 -70.21
C SER A 413 -37.02 -22.40 -71.42
N LYS A 414 -37.32 -23.14 -72.50
CA LYS A 414 -36.49 -23.33 -73.70
C LYS A 414 -36.94 -22.43 -74.86
N SER A 415 -36.01 -21.82 -75.57
CA SER A 415 -36.20 -21.30 -76.94
C SER A 415 -34.97 -21.61 -77.79
N GLU A 416 -35.19 -21.99 -79.05
CA GLU A 416 -34.23 -22.72 -79.90
C GLU A 416 -33.41 -21.78 -80.84
N PRO A 417 -32.74 -22.26 -81.92
CA PRO A 417 -31.32 -22.61 -81.90
C PRO A 417 -30.48 -21.89 -82.98
N ASP A 418 -29.17 -22.09 -83.00
CA ASP A 418 -28.37 -21.91 -84.24
C ASP A 418 -27.11 -22.80 -84.26
N ASP A 419 -26.53 -23.00 -85.46
CA ASP A 419 -25.78 -24.20 -85.87
C ASP A 419 -24.26 -24.27 -85.57
N SER A 420 -23.80 -25.43 -85.06
CA SER A 420 -22.64 -26.30 -85.44
C SER A 420 -21.20 -25.75 -85.76
N PRO A 421 -20.15 -26.59 -85.94
CA PRO A 421 -19.58 -27.56 -84.97
C PRO A 421 -18.00 -27.59 -84.94
N GLU A 422 -17.43 -28.56 -84.17
CA GLU A 422 -16.05 -29.12 -84.26
C GLU A 422 -14.85 -28.21 -83.85
N SER A 423 -13.77 -28.68 -83.21
CA SER A 423 -13.13 -30.02 -83.15
C SER A 423 -12.33 -30.32 -81.84
N GLU A 424 -12.23 -31.62 -81.49
CA GLU A 424 -11.05 -32.50 -81.17
C GLU A 424 -9.77 -31.93 -80.47
N GLU A 425 -8.83 -32.61 -79.78
CA GLU A 425 -8.53 -33.96 -79.19
C GLU A 425 -7.13 -33.83 -78.46
N SER A 426 -6.62 -34.61 -77.48
CA SER A 426 -7.18 -35.60 -76.52
C SER A 426 -6.15 -36.04 -75.43
N GLN A 427 -6.63 -36.79 -74.43
CA GLN A 427 -6.01 -37.90 -73.66
C GLN A 427 -4.67 -37.79 -72.85
N GLU A 428 -4.75 -38.30 -71.61
CA GLU A 428 -3.73 -38.77 -70.63
C GLU A 428 -3.03 -40.13 -71.01
N PRO A 429 -2.16 -40.80 -70.17
CA PRO A 429 -1.21 -40.43 -69.06
C PRO A 429 0.23 -40.99 -69.36
N PRO A 430 0.97 -41.85 -68.58
CA PRO A 430 1.26 -41.99 -67.12
C PRO A 430 2.78 -42.12 -66.69
N GLN A 431 3.01 -42.04 -65.36
CA GLN A 431 3.97 -42.69 -64.41
C GLN A 431 5.18 -43.61 -64.84
N PRO A 432 6.13 -44.01 -63.93
CA PRO A 432 6.81 -43.36 -62.77
C PRO A 432 8.32 -43.76 -62.54
N ARG A 433 8.90 -43.38 -61.36
CA ARG A 433 10.14 -43.82 -60.61
C ARG A 433 11.22 -42.73 -60.54
N GLY A 434 11.93 -42.42 -59.44
CA GLY A 434 12.18 -42.92 -58.07
C GLY A 434 13.39 -42.10 -57.53
N GLY A 435 13.90 -42.13 -56.28
CA GLY A 435 13.54 -42.81 -55.03
C GLY A 435 14.55 -42.45 -53.91
N ALA A 436 14.38 -43.04 -52.72
CA ALA A 436 15.30 -43.10 -51.56
C ALA A 436 15.62 -41.84 -50.70
N SER A 437 15.34 -41.98 -49.39
CA SER A 437 15.80 -41.16 -48.23
C SER A 437 17.19 -41.66 -47.72
N PRO A 438 17.80 -41.30 -46.55
CA PRO A 438 17.21 -40.84 -45.27
C PRO A 438 17.97 -39.77 -44.42
N LEU A 439 17.36 -39.41 -43.27
CA LEU A 439 17.92 -38.67 -42.13
C LEU A 439 18.81 -39.57 -41.22
N PRO A 440 19.62 -38.99 -40.30
CA PRO A 440 19.21 -39.01 -38.87
C PRO A 440 19.55 -37.72 -38.07
N ALA A 441 19.27 -37.71 -36.76
CA ALA A 441 19.19 -36.54 -35.87
C ALA A 441 20.37 -36.39 -34.83
N PRO A 442 20.18 -35.94 -33.57
CA PRO A 442 20.53 -34.58 -33.12
C PRO A 442 21.58 -34.49 -31.98
N GLN A 443 22.13 -33.30 -31.69
CA GLN A 443 22.99 -33.04 -30.49
C GLN A 443 22.88 -31.61 -29.92
N GLU A 444 22.86 -31.52 -28.58
CA GLU A 444 23.26 -30.40 -27.71
C GLU A 444 24.51 -30.82 -26.90
N PRO A 445 25.09 -30.01 -25.98
CA PRO A 445 25.48 -28.59 -26.06
C PRO A 445 27.02 -28.45 -25.86
N LYS A 446 27.58 -27.22 -25.82
CA LYS A 446 28.98 -26.99 -25.37
C LYS A 446 29.19 -25.70 -24.57
N ASP A 447 29.79 -25.87 -23.40
CA ASP A 447 30.52 -24.83 -22.65
C ASP A 447 31.77 -24.35 -23.42
N VAL A 448 32.13 -23.07 -23.23
CA VAL A 448 33.53 -22.60 -23.30
C VAL A 448 33.76 -21.52 -22.23
N LEU A 449 34.79 -21.73 -21.40
CA LEU A 449 35.33 -20.77 -20.43
C LEU A 449 36.64 -20.15 -20.98
N GLU A 450 37.08 -19.05 -20.35
CA GLU A 450 38.46 -18.48 -20.36
C GLU A 450 38.88 -17.35 -21.34
N LYS A 451 38.84 -16.11 -20.81
CA LYS A 451 40.03 -15.33 -20.33
C LYS A 451 41.08 -14.80 -21.33
N LYS A 452 41.06 -13.46 -21.51
CA LYS A 452 42.20 -12.48 -21.47
C LYS A 452 41.59 -11.06 -21.49
N LYS A 453 41.87 -10.14 -20.57
CA LYS A 453 43.13 -9.40 -20.32
C LYS A 453 43.52 -8.50 -21.51
N ASP A 454 43.10 -7.25 -21.47
CA ASP A 454 43.96 -6.09 -21.13
C ASP A 454 43.09 -4.97 -20.50
#